data_AF-A0A3M8DLY9-F1
#
_entry.id   AF-A0A3M8DLY9-F1
#
_cell.length_a   1.000
_cell.length_b   1.000
_cell.length_c   1.000
_cell.angle_alpha   90.00
_cell.angle_beta   90.00
_cell.angle_gamma   90.00
#
_symmetry.space_group_name_H-M   'P 1'
#
loop_
_entity.id
_entity.type
_entity.pdbx_description
1 polymer ?
#
loop_
_entity_poly.entity_id
_entity_poly.type
_entity_poly.pdbx_seq_one_letter_code
_entity_poly.pdbx_strand_id
1 'polypeptide(L)' 'MRIPYRRVMEALRFLLLFVTCTLLSYGIITILTDKLMPANPYEEPHGNAVKVVKLLNSPETQDLEGYFSRLQLFYETGE' A
#
# COMPACT_ATOMS: atom_id res chain seq x y z
N MET A 1 -31.31 38.71 18.56
CA MET A 1 -29.90 38.38 18.86
C MET A 1 -29.02 39.16 17.89
N ARG A 2 -28.42 40.29 18.30
CA ARG A 2 -27.53 41.10 17.44
C ARG A 2 -26.11 40.60 17.65
N ILE A 3 -25.59 39.80 16.72
CA ILE A 3 -24.20 39.34 16.79
C ILE A 3 -23.32 40.58 16.53
N PRO A 4 -22.45 40.96 17.48
CA PRO A 4 -21.59 42.13 17.27
C PRO A 4 -20.59 41.83 16.15
N TYR A 5 -20.52 42.74 15.17
CA TYR A 5 -19.67 42.62 13.98
C TYR A 5 -18.20 42.29 14.31
N ARG A 6 -17.68 42.78 15.44
CA ARG A 6 -16.33 42.44 15.95
C ARG A 6 -16.12 40.93 16.16
N ARG A 7 -17.10 40.22 16.72
CA ARG A 7 -17.02 38.77 16.97
C ARG A 7 -16.96 37.98 15.66
N VAL A 8 -17.72 38.42 14.65
CA VAL A 8 -17.70 37.80 13.31
C VAL A 8 -16.33 37.99 12.65
N MET A 9 -15.75 39.19 12.78
CA MET A 9 -14.45 39.50 12.20
C MET A 9 -13.29 38.74 12.89
N GLU A 10 -13.37 38.56 14.22
CA GLU A 10 -12.45 37.69 14.97
C GLU A 10 -12.58 36.22 14.55
N ALA A 11 -13.81 35.72 14.41
CA ALA A 11 -14.06 34.35 13.97
C ALA A 11 -13.57 34.12 12.53
N LEU A 12 -13.76 35.08 11.63
CA LEU A 12 -13.29 35.00 10.25
C LEU A 12 -11.76 35.02 10.18
N ARG A 13 -11.10 35.83 11.02
CA ARG A 13 -9.64 35.85 11.13
C ARG A 13 -9.10 34.51 11.65
N PHE A 14 -9.75 33.94 12.65
CA PHE A 14 -9.40 32.61 13.16
C PHE A 14 -9.60 31.53 12.09
N LEU A 15 -10.73 31.57 11.38
CA LEU A 15 -11.04 30.64 10.30
C LEU A 15 -9.99 30.72 9.17
N LEU A 16 -9.60 31.93 8.78
CA LEU A 16 -8.53 32.12 7.79
C LEU A 16 -7.21 31.53 8.27
N LEU A 17 -6.81 31.82 9.52
CA LEU A 17 -5.60 31.26 10.12
C LEU A 17 -5.64 29.73 10.13
N PHE A 18 -6.77 29.16 10.54
CA PHE A 18 -6.99 27.72 10.61
C PHE A 18 -6.91 27.06 9.22
N VAL A 19 -7.58 27.63 8.22
CA VAL A 19 -7.56 27.11 6.84
C VAL A 19 -6.15 27.21 6.26
N THR A 20 -5.47 28.33 6.45
CA THR A 20 -4.10 28.53 5.94
C THR A 20 -3.13 27.52 6.59
N CYS A 21 -3.25 27.31 7.89
CA CYS A 21 -2.45 26.33 8.63
C CYS A 21 -2.73 24.91 8.11
N THR A 22 -3.99 24.56 7.93
CA THR A 22 -4.42 23.24 7.45
C THR A 22 -3.89 22.96 6.04
N LEU A 23 -4.00 23.92 5.13
CA LEU A 23 -3.47 23.81 3.77
C LEU A 23 -1.94 23.66 3.76
N LEU A 24 -1.24 24.43 4.60
CA LEU A 24 0.21 24.31 4.76
C LEU A 24 0.61 22.92 5.26
N SER A 25 -0.03 22.45 6.34
CA SER A 25 0.23 21.12 6.89
C SER A 25 -0.05 20.01 5.88
N TYR A 26 -1.17 20.09 5.15
CA TYR A 26 -1.50 19.13 4.11
C TYR A 26 -0.45 19.10 2.99
N GLY A 27 0.00 20.26 2.53
CA GLY A 27 1.06 20.36 1.52
C GLY A 27 2.37 19.73 1.98
N ILE A 28 2.79 20.02 3.21
CA ILE A 28 3.99 19.43 3.81
C ILE A 28 3.88 17.91 3.89
N ILE A 29 2.77 17.39 4.41
CA ILE A 29 2.53 15.95 4.53
C ILE A 29 2.57 15.29 3.16
N THR A 30 1.90 15.87 2.17
CA THR A 30 1.86 15.31 0.81
C THR A 30 3.25 15.21 0.19
N ILE A 31 4.07 16.26 0.32
CA ILE A 31 5.46 16.24 -0.16
C ILE A 31 6.28 15.18 0.59
N LEU A 32 6.09 15.05 1.91
CA LEU A 32 6.78 14.05 2.70
C LEU A 32 6.38 12.62 2.33
N THR A 33 5.09 12.38 2.12
CA THR A 33 4.55 11.07 1.72
C THR A 33 5.09 10.66 0.36
N ASP A 34 5.15 11.56 -0.62
CA ASP A 34 5.71 11.28 -1.94
C ASP A 34 7.21 10.95 -1.89
N LYS A 35 7.94 11.49 -0.90
CA LYS A 35 9.37 11.18 -0.69
C LYS A 35 9.61 9.91 0.11
N LEU A 36 8.75 9.59 1.09
CA LEU A 36 8.94 8.44 1.97
C LEU A 36 8.30 7.16 1.43
N MET A 37 7.22 7.28 0.67
CA MET A 37 6.50 6.13 0.15
C MET A 37 6.84 5.95 -1.34
N PRO A 38 7.43 4.81 -1.75
CA PRO A 38 7.62 4.55 -3.16
C PRO A 38 6.26 4.54 -3.86
N ALA A 39 6.18 5.20 -5.02
CA ALA A 39 4.94 5.46 -5.74
C ALA A 39 4.14 4.19 -6.10
N ASN A 40 4.75 3.00 -6.02
CA ASN A 40 4.12 1.75 -6.41
C ASN A 40 4.59 0.56 -5.55
N PRO A 41 4.02 0.37 -4.34
CA PRO A 41 4.36 -0.76 -3.48
C PRO A 41 3.93 -2.12 -4.05
N TYR A 42 3.14 -2.14 -5.13
CA TYR A 42 2.65 -3.34 -5.81
C TYR A 42 3.07 -3.40 -7.28
N GLU A 43 4.10 -2.66 -7.67
CA GLU A 43 4.64 -2.80 -9.02
C GLU A 43 5.12 -4.23 -9.20
N GLU A 44 4.56 -4.94 -10.19
CA GLU A 44 4.99 -6.29 -10.49
C GLU A 44 6.48 -6.24 -10.82
N PRO A 45 7.34 -7.03 -10.14
CA PRO A 45 8.75 -6.98 -10.38
C PRO A 45 9.03 -7.28 -11.86
N HIS A 46 9.57 -6.31 -12.58
CA HIS A 46 10.00 -6.49 -13.96
C HIS A 46 11.21 -7.44 -14.00
N GLY A 47 10.92 -8.73 -14.14
CA GLY A 47 11.90 -9.80 -14.19
C GLY A 47 11.20 -11.14 -14.21
N ASN A 48 11.81 -12.13 -14.86
CA ASN A 48 11.28 -13.49 -14.86
C ASN A 48 11.37 -14.03 -13.42
N ALA A 49 10.23 -14.23 -12.75
CA ALA A 49 10.19 -14.83 -11.43
C ALA A 49 10.65 -16.29 -11.55
N VAL A 50 11.96 -16.51 -11.48
CA VAL A 50 12.53 -17.84 -11.38
C VAL A 50 12.20 -18.34 -9.98
N LYS A 51 11.03 -18.98 -9.85
CA LYS A 51 10.66 -19.73 -8.66
C LYS A 51 11.83 -20.68 -8.38
N VAL A 52 12.56 -20.43 -7.29
CA VAL A 52 13.77 -21.18 -6.87
C VAL A 52 13.47 -22.66 -6.62
N VAL A 53 12.19 -23.03 -6.63
CA VAL A 53 11.69 -24.41 -6.65
C VAL A 53 11.36 -24.87 -8.09
N LYS A 54 12.21 -24.57 -9.07
CA LYS A 54 12.39 -25.52 -10.18
C LYS A 54 13.45 -26.49 -9.70
N LEU A 55 13.02 -27.57 -9.04
CA LEU A 55 13.87 -28.76 -8.97
C LEU A 55 14.28 -29.05 -10.42
N LEU A 56 15.58 -28.90 -10.70
CA LEU A 56 16.17 -28.99 -12.04
C LEU A 56 15.96 -30.34 -12.74
N ASN A 57 15.26 -31.30 -12.11
CA ASN A 57 14.95 -32.62 -12.66
C ASN A 57 13.69 -33.20 -11.99
N SER A 58 12.53 -32.58 -12.18
CA SER A 58 11.28 -33.33 -12.03
C SER A 58 10.62 -33.41 -13.40
N PRO A 59 10.37 -34.61 -13.96
CA PRO A 59 9.63 -34.72 -15.20
C PRO A 59 8.29 -34.02 -14.97
N GLU A 60 7.90 -33.13 -15.90
CA GLU A 60 6.54 -32.62 -15.95
C GLU A 60 5.60 -33.82 -16.07
N THR A 61 5.17 -34.35 -14.94
CA THR A 61 4.08 -35.31 -14.87
C THR A 61 2.82 -34.47 -14.92
N GLN A 62 2.41 -34.13 -16.14
CA GLN A 62 1.10 -33.55 -16.46
C GLN A 62 -0.05 -34.56 -16.22
N ASP A 63 0.16 -35.51 -15.31
CA ASP A 63 -0.75 -36.59 -14.97
C ASP A 63 -1.28 -36.40 -13.55
N LEU A 64 -2.54 -36.79 -13.33
CA LEU A 64 -3.24 -36.64 -12.05
C LEU A 64 -2.50 -37.29 -10.87
N GLU A 65 -1.72 -38.34 -11.14
CA GLU A 65 -0.92 -39.07 -10.16
C GLU A 65 0.26 -38.24 -9.65
N GLY A 66 0.88 -37.42 -10.51
CA GLY A 66 1.93 -36.47 -10.14
C GLY A 66 1.41 -35.32 -9.26
N TYR A 67 0.16 -34.89 -9.48
CA TYR A 67 -0.49 -33.91 -8.61
C TYR A 67 -0.88 -34.51 -7.25
N PHE A 68 -1.39 -35.74 -7.21
CA PHE A 68 -1.79 -36.41 -5.97
C PHE A 68 -0.60 -36.66 -5.04
N SER A 69 0.52 -37.14 -5.59
CA SER A 69 1.76 -37.36 -4.83
C SER A 69 2.33 -36.05 -4.25
N ARG A 70 2.26 -34.93 -4.98
CA ARG A 70 2.61 -33.60 -4.43
C ARG A 70 1.67 -33.15 -3.31
N LEU A 71 0.38 -33.43 -3.43
CA LEU A 71 -0.61 -33.07 -2.42
C LEU A 71 -0.38 -33.85 -1.12
N GLN A 72 -0.05 -35.13 -1.24
CA GLN A 72 0.26 -35.98 -0.09
C GLN A 72 1.53 -35.50 0.63
N LEU A 73 2.56 -35.14 -0.13
CA LEU A 73 3.81 -34.64 0.46
C LEU A 73 3.62 -33.30 1.20
N PHE A 74 2.78 -32.40 0.67
CA PHE A 74 2.34 -31.18 1.36
C PHE A 74 1.64 -31.52 2.68
N TYR A 75 0.75 -32.52 2.68
CA TYR A 75 -0.01 -32.92 3.86
C TYR A 75 0.89 -33.54 4.95
N GLU A 76 1.92 -34.28 4.56
CA GLU A 76 2.85 -34.92 5.49
C GLU A 76 3.93 -33.95 6.02
N THR A 77 4.42 -33.03 5.18
CA THR A 77 5.57 -32.16 5.52
C THR A 77 5.13 -30.77 6.04
N GLY A 78 3.90 -30.34 5.72
CA GLY A 78 3.29 -29.12 6.24
C GLY A 78 3.78 -27.81 5.61
N GLU A 79 4.47 -27.87 4.47
CA GLU A 79 4.94 -26.70 3.70
C GLU A 79 4.27 -26.58 2.33
#